data_AF-A0A8B9HP31-F1
#
_entry.id   AF-A0A8B9HP31-F1
#
_cell.length_a   1.000
_cell.length_b   1.000
_cell.length_c   1.000
_cell.angle_alpha   90.00
_cell.angle_beta   90.00
_cell.angle_gamma   90.00
#
_symmetry.space_group_name_H-M   'P 1'
#
loop_
_entity.id
_entity.type
_entity.pdbx_description
1 polymer ?
#
loop_
_entity_poly.entity_id
_entity_poly.type
_entity_poly.pdbx_seq_one_letter_code
_entity_poly.pdbx_strand_id
1 'polypeptide(L)'
;MVSKPFLLLFSAARNEQEELEEKREIKRRLSRKLSQRPTVEELRQAKILIRFCDYVEVADAQDYDRRADKPWTRLTAADKASPVLLP
;
A
#
# COMPACT_ATOMS: atom_id res chain seq x y z
N MET A 1 -47.09 13.77 28.88
CA MET A 1 -47.03 14.22 27.47
C MET A 1 -45.82 15.14 27.33
N VAL A 2 -44.61 14.59 27.23
CA VAL A 2 -43.43 15.42 26.93
C VAL A 2 -43.43 15.58 25.41
N SER A 3 -43.63 16.82 24.95
CA SER A 3 -43.79 17.15 23.55
C SER A 3 -42.61 16.64 22.71
N LYS A 4 -42.88 15.99 21.56
CA LYS A 4 -41.89 15.45 20.60
C LYS A 4 -40.79 16.43 20.11
N PRO A 5 -40.95 17.76 20.04
CA PRO A 5 -39.85 18.66 19.67
C PRO A 5 -38.81 18.84 20.78
N PHE A 6 -39.14 18.57 22.05
CA PHE A 6 -38.19 18.71 23.16
C PHE A 6 -37.14 17.58 23.17
N LEU A 7 -37.51 16.38 22.70
CA LEU A 7 -36.59 15.25 22.58
C LEU A 7 -35.59 15.42 21.43
N LEU A 8 -35.96 16.07 20.32
CA LEU A 8 -35.04 16.33 19.19
C LEU A 8 -33.98 17.38 19.52
N LEU A 9 -34.33 18.43 20.30
CA LEU A 9 -33.36 19.42 20.74
C LEU A 9 -32.36 18.82 21.75
N PHE A 10 -32.84 17.95 22.65
CA PHE A 10 -32.00 17.25 23.62
C PHE A 10 -31.12 16.18 22.94
N SER A 11 -31.60 15.51 21.89
CA SER A 11 -30.79 14.57 21.10
C SER A 11 -29.76 15.29 20.24
N ALA A 12 -30.11 16.42 19.60
CA ALA A 12 -29.19 17.22 18.81
C ALA A 12 -28.08 17.81 19.68
N ALA A 13 -28.40 18.34 20.86
CA ALA A 13 -27.41 18.83 21.82
C ALA A 13 -26.50 17.71 22.36
N ARG A 14 -27.03 16.49 22.58
CA ARG A 14 -26.19 15.32 22.90
C ARG A 14 -25.25 14.97 21.74
N ASN A 15 -25.73 15.00 20.50
CA ASN A 15 -24.95 14.66 19.31
C ASN A 15 -23.84 15.70 19.05
N GLU A 16 -24.13 16.99 19.22
CA GLU A 16 -23.13 18.07 19.09
C GLU A 16 -22.02 17.95 20.15
N GLN A 17 -22.38 17.54 21.37
CA GLN A 17 -21.41 17.34 22.44
C GLN A 17 -20.52 16.12 22.17
N GLU A 18 -21.10 15.04 21.66
CA GLU A 18 -20.38 13.82 21.24
C GLU A 18 -19.43 14.14 20.08
N GLU A 19 -19.86 14.89 19.06
CA GLU A 19 -19.01 15.37 17.97
C GLU A 19 -17.87 16.27 18.46
N LEU A 20 -18.13 17.12 19.45
CA LEU A 20 -17.11 18.02 20.01
C LEU A 20 -16.05 17.23 20.79
N GLU A 21 -16.47 16.19 21.50
CA GLU A 21 -15.61 15.28 22.22
C GLU A 21 -14.76 14.44 21.28
N GLU A 22 -15.35 13.93 20.19
CA GLU A 22 -14.63 13.28 19.09
C GLU A 22 -13.61 14.21 18.43
N LYS A 23 -13.98 15.45 18.13
CA LYS A 23 -13.05 16.45 17.57
C LYS A 23 -11.88 16.73 18.52
N ARG A 24 -12.15 16.82 19.83
CA ARG A 24 -11.11 16.98 20.85
C ARG A 24 -10.19 15.77 20.90
N GLU A 25 -10.74 14.56 20.81
CA GLU A 25 -9.97 13.34 20.81
C GLU A 25 -9.11 13.19 19.55
N ILE A 26 -9.67 13.48 18.37
CA ILE A 26 -8.96 13.52 17.09
C ILE A 26 -7.81 14.53 17.17
N LYS A 27 -8.07 15.73 17.67
CA LYS A 27 -7.04 16.77 17.85
C LYS A 27 -5.94 16.32 18.79
N ARG A 28 -6.30 15.72 19.95
CA ARG A 28 -5.33 15.18 20.91
C ARG A 28 -4.48 14.08 20.29
N ARG A 29 -5.11 13.14 19.59
CA ARG A 29 -4.44 12.02 18.91
C ARG A 29 -3.50 12.53 17.83
N LEU A 30 -3.94 13.50 17.04
CA LEU A 30 -3.16 14.12 15.99
C LEU A 30 -1.93 14.83 16.55
N SER A 31 -2.09 15.68 17.57
CA SER A 31 -0.96 16.38 18.20
C SER A 31 0.10 15.42 18.72
N ARG A 32 -0.30 14.32 19.38
CA ARG A 32 0.62 13.29 19.86
C ARG A 32 1.37 12.58 18.72
N LYS A 33 0.69 12.29 17.61
CA LYS A 33 1.34 11.66 16.44
C LYS A 33 2.32 12.61 15.76
N LEU A 34 1.98 13.89 15.66
CA LEU A 34 2.85 14.90 15.06
C LEU A 34 4.09 15.20 15.91
N SER A 35 3.97 15.15 17.25
CA SER A 35 5.11 15.36 18.15
C SER A 35 6.11 14.19 18.17
N GLN A 36 5.67 12.99 17.80
CA GLN A 36 6.51 11.78 17.73
C GLN A 36 6.93 11.45 16.30
N ARG A 37 6.85 12.42 15.39
CA ARG A 37 7.18 12.19 13.99
C ARG A 37 8.70 11.97 13.86
N PRO A 38 9.14 10.81 13.35
CA PRO A 38 10.57 10.55 13.15
C PRO A 38 11.15 11.51 12.11
N THR A 39 12.45 11.76 12.23
CA THR A 39 13.16 12.64 11.28
C THR A 39 13.35 11.95 9.93
N VAL A 40 13.57 12.74 8.88
CA VAL A 40 13.84 12.20 7.53
C VAL A 40 15.09 11.33 7.53
N GLU A 41 16.09 11.68 8.35
CA GLU A 41 17.33 10.92 8.47
C GLU A 41 17.11 9.55 9.14
N GLU A 42 16.29 9.47 10.20
CA GLU A 42 15.91 8.21 10.84
C GLU A 42 15.16 7.28 9.87
N LEU A 43 14.28 7.83 9.04
CA LEU A 43 13.55 7.06 8.03
C LEU A 43 14.46 6.55 6.90
N ARG A 44 15.54 7.27 6.57
CA ARG A 44 16.59 6.82 5.64
C ARG A 44 17.43 5.72 6.26
N GLN A 45 17.82 5.86 7.53
CA GLN A 45 18.57 4.86 8.28
C GLN A 45 17.77 3.55 8.45
N ALA A 46 16.47 3.65 8.69
CA ALA A 46 15.55 2.51 8.78
C ALA A 46 15.24 1.86 7.41
N LYS A 47 15.81 2.37 6.30
CA LYS A 47 15.57 1.92 4.91
C LYS A 47 14.09 1.95 4.49
N ILE A 48 13.25 2.71 5.19
CA ILE A 48 11.85 2.90 4.86
C ILE A 48 11.72 3.86 3.67
N LEU A 49 12.55 4.91 3.65
CA LEU A 49 12.71 5.80 2.50
C LEU A 49 13.82 5.24 1.59
N ILE A 50 13.47 4.28 0.75
CA ILE A 50 14.35 3.79 -0.32
C ILE A 50 14.52 4.95 -1.30
N ARG A 51 15.74 5.52 -1.37
CA ARG A 51 16.08 6.47 -2.44
C ARG A 51 16.39 5.66 -3.69
N PHE A 52 15.67 5.95 -4.78
CA PHE A 52 16.13 5.54 -6.10
C PHE A 52 17.29 6.46 -6.49
N CYS A 53 18.35 5.89 -7.04
CA CYS A 53 19.44 6.69 -7.58
C CYS A 53 18.97 7.25 -8.93
N ASP A 54 18.99 8.57 -9.10
CA ASP A 54 18.63 9.21 -10.37
C ASP A 54 19.66 8.92 -11.47
N TYR A 55 20.88 8.57 -11.06
CA TYR A 55 21.97 8.20 -11.95
C TYR A 55 22.06 6.67 -12.05
N VAL A 56 21.76 6.16 -13.23
CA VAL A 56 21.90 4.74 -13.59
C VAL A 56 23.05 4.62 -14.58
N GLU A 57 24.01 3.75 -14.27
CA GLU A 57 25.10 3.45 -15.19
C GLU A 57 24.57 2.62 -16.36
N VAL A 58 24.89 3.04 -17.58
CA VAL A 58 24.56 2.32 -18.81
C VAL A 58 25.87 1.79 -19.39
N ALA A 59 25.90 0.49 -19.68
CA ALA A 59 27.02 -0.17 -20.34
C ALA A 59 26.52 -0.81 -21.64
N ASP A 60 27.38 -0.85 -22.65
CA ASP A 60 27.06 -1.49 -23.91
C ASP A 60 26.87 -3.00 -23.73
N ALA A 61 25.76 -3.50 -24.24
CA ALA A 61 25.52 -4.93 -24.29
C ALA A 61 26.36 -5.55 -25.41
N GLN A 62 26.80 -6.80 -25.23
CA GLN A 62 27.46 -7.53 -26.30
C GLN A 62 26.54 -7.65 -27.52
N ASP A 63 27.06 -7.33 -28.72
CA ASP A 63 26.34 -7.50 -29.97
C ASP A 63 26.67 -8.88 -30.57
N TYR A 64 25.85 -9.86 -30.22
CA TYR A 64 25.95 -11.23 -30.74
C TYR A 64 24.56 -11.77 -31.02
N ASP A 65 24.48 -12.79 -31.88
CA ASP A 65 23.22 -13.43 -32.21
C ASP A 65 22.66 -14.18 -30.99
N ARG A 66 21.56 -13.65 -30.43
CA ARG A 66 20.82 -14.25 -29.30
C ARG A 66 19.69 -15.17 -29.74
N ARG A 67 19.59 -15.48 -31.04
CA ARG A 67 18.53 -16.34 -31.56
C ARG A 67 18.74 -17.77 -31.06
N ALA A 68 17.74 -18.28 -30.37
CA ALA A 68 17.61 -19.69 -30.03
C ALA A 68 16.32 -20.24 -30.64
N ASP A 69 16.33 -21.53 -30.96
CA ASP A 69 15.09 -22.21 -31.34
C ASP A 69 14.10 -22.17 -30.17
N LYS A 70 12.81 -22.10 -30.50
CA LYS A 70 11.71 -22.11 -29.53
C LYS A 70 11.01 -23.46 -29.61
N PRO A 71 11.57 -24.53 -29.00
CA PRO A 71 11.01 -25.88 -29.15
C PRO A 71 9.58 -25.97 -28.61
N TRP A 72 9.23 -25.13 -27.63
CA TRP A 72 7.89 -25.08 -27.05
C TRP A 72 6.79 -24.70 -28.05
N THR A 73 7.12 -23.99 -29.13
CA THR A 73 6.13 -23.64 -30.18
C THR A 73 5.71 -24.81 -31.06
N ARG A 74 6.44 -25.93 -31.02
CA ARG A 74 6.15 -27.13 -31.82
C ARG A 74 5.42 -28.23 -31.03
N LEU A 75 5.06 -27.98 -29.77
CA LEU A 75 4.40 -28.97 -28.91
C LEU A 75 2.92 -29.13 -29.25
N THR A 76 2.53 -30.36 -29.55
CA THR A 76 1.14 -30.78 -29.76
C THR A 76 0.39 -30.99 -28.43
N ALA A 77 -0.93 -31.16 -28.48
CA ALA A 77 -1.73 -31.46 -27.28
C ALA A 77 -1.30 -32.76 -26.59
N ALA A 78 -0.83 -33.75 -27.37
CA ALA A 78 -0.29 -35.00 -26.84
C ALA A 78 1.05 -34.76 -26.11
N ASP A 79 1.95 -33.97 -26.69
CA ASP A 79 3.25 -33.65 -26.08
C ASP A 79 3.12 -32.89 -24.75
N LYS A 80 2.05 -32.10 -24.60
CA LYS A 80 1.74 -31.37 -23.35
C LYS A 80 1.08 -32.27 -22.30
N ALA A 81 0.35 -33.30 -22.73
CA ALA A 81 -0.39 -34.21 -21.86
C ALA A 81 0.40 -35.46 -21.47
N SER A 82 1.59 -35.69 -22.05
CA SER A 82 2.46 -36.79 -21.65
C SER A 82 2.84 -36.67 -20.17
N PRO A 83 2.39 -37.59 -19.29
CA PRO A 83 3.08 -37.80 -18.04
C PRO A 83 4.41 -38.44 -18.43
N VAL A 84 5.51 -37.75 -18.18
CA VAL A 84 6.86 -38.30 -18.34
C VAL A 84 6.95 -39.61 -17.58
N LEU A 85 6.74 -40.74 -18.26
CA LEU A 85 7.14 -42.05 -17.80
C LEU A 85 8.66 -42.09 -17.93
N LEU A 86 9.34 -41.62 -16.89
CA LEU A 86 10.76 -41.90 -16.69
C LEU A 86 10.91 -43.38 -16.28
N PRO A 87 11.82 -44.14 -16.91
CA PRO A 87 12.11 -45.52 -16.51
C PRO A 87 12.75 -45.61 -15.13
#